data_AF-A0A3E1Y401-F1
#
_entry.id   AF-A0A3E1Y401-F1
#
_cell.length_a   1.000
_cell.length_b   1.000
_cell.length_c   1.000
_cell.angle_alpha   90.00
_cell.angle_beta   90.00
_cell.angle_gamma   90.00
#
_symmetry.space_group_name_H-M   'P 1'
#
loop_
_entity.id
_entity.type
_entity.pdbx_description
1 polymer ?
#
loop_
_entity_poly.entity_id
_entity_poly.type
_entity_poly.pdbx_seq_one_letter_code
_entity_poly.pdbx_strand_id
1 'polypeptide(L)'
;MKLMSYRNLIPILFLIPHLNLFAQAKSEKLNKFIYNKIANNLFAFNLRHANLALNGVVPEEVLDGGSYEFYGFILPDFGQKLIMEIDTSELIYPLSKFEVFKVYIPGFKFLDSVSNTITTPIGIGLTTKDFLIAVDVNSEYPHIKFLSGQFYPTRVSYDFNINLMNPNSCLDYLRFRMYSYKVKDIIFDKRNKEGLLFKGYSEVEKSPVQILLPKDDIERPYIVKLLKMED
;
A
#
# COMPACT_ATOMS: atom_id res chain seq x y z
N MET A 1 -65.59 -21.16 22.56
CA MET A 1 -64.23 -21.72 22.34
C MET A 1 -63.46 -20.71 21.51
N LYS A 2 -62.48 -20.02 22.12
CA LYS A 2 -61.58 -19.05 21.44
C LYS A 2 -60.49 -19.81 20.71
N LEU A 3 -60.24 -19.50 19.43
CA LEU A 3 -59.02 -19.75 18.65
C LEU A 3 -59.22 -19.04 17.30
N MET A 4 -58.26 -18.36 16.68
CA MET A 4 -57.12 -17.57 17.11
C MET A 4 -56.84 -16.68 15.89
N SER A 5 -56.51 -15.41 16.13
CA SER A 5 -56.16 -14.45 15.08
C SER A 5 -54.91 -14.90 14.34
N TYR A 6 -55.03 -15.19 13.04
CA TYR A 6 -53.86 -15.24 12.15
C TYR A 6 -53.56 -13.81 11.70
N ARG A 7 -52.63 -13.19 12.44
CA ARG A 7 -51.92 -11.99 11.99
C ARG A 7 -51.15 -12.35 10.72
N ASN A 8 -51.41 -11.61 9.65
CA ASN A 8 -50.55 -11.54 8.48
C ASN A 8 -49.16 -11.07 8.91
N LEU A 9 -48.24 -12.00 9.14
CA LEU A 9 -46.81 -11.74 9.15
C LEU A 9 -46.35 -11.84 7.69
N ILE A 10 -46.32 -10.70 7.02
CA ILE A 10 -45.49 -10.54 5.83
C ILE A 10 -44.05 -10.63 6.33
N PRO A 11 -43.25 -11.64 5.96
CA PRO A 11 -41.83 -11.56 6.19
C PRO A 11 -41.32 -10.49 5.22
N ILE A 12 -41.11 -9.28 5.73
CA ILE A 12 -40.21 -8.33 5.07
C ILE A 12 -38.85 -8.98 5.14
N LEU A 13 -38.53 -9.78 4.11
CA LEU A 13 -37.16 -10.13 3.77
C LEU A 13 -36.47 -8.80 3.51
N PHE A 14 -35.83 -8.25 4.54
CA PHE A 14 -34.74 -7.31 4.35
C PHE A 14 -33.61 -8.09 3.66
N LEU A 15 -33.75 -8.28 2.34
CA LEU A 15 -32.62 -8.31 1.43
C LEU A 15 -31.97 -6.93 1.59
N ILE A 16 -31.11 -6.80 2.59
CA ILE A 16 -30.07 -5.80 2.57
C ILE A 16 -29.12 -6.33 1.50
N PRO A 17 -29.07 -5.76 0.28
CA PRO A 17 -27.90 -5.99 -0.51
C PRO A 17 -26.78 -5.36 0.30
N HIS A 18 -25.86 -6.18 0.83
CA HIS A 18 -24.48 -5.76 1.01
C HIS A 18 -23.90 -5.52 -0.40
N LEU A 19 -24.49 -4.59 -1.14
CA LEU A 19 -23.77 -3.81 -2.12
C LEU A 19 -22.94 -2.87 -1.27
N ASN A 20 -21.77 -3.36 -0.89
CA ASN A 20 -20.67 -2.45 -0.67
C ASN A 20 -20.58 -1.62 -1.96
N LEU A 21 -21.05 -0.37 -1.87
CA LEU A 21 -20.73 0.69 -2.80
C LEU A 21 -19.23 0.97 -2.64
N PHE A 22 -18.39 0.01 -3.02
CA PHE A 22 -17.01 0.29 -3.32
C PHE A 22 -17.04 1.09 -4.60
N ALA A 23 -16.43 2.28 -4.55
CA ALA A 23 -16.29 3.19 -5.66
C ALA A 23 -15.97 2.39 -6.93
N GLN A 24 -16.86 2.49 -7.90
CA GLN A 24 -16.78 1.77 -9.16
C GLN A 24 -15.39 2.05 -9.75
N ALA A 25 -14.53 1.04 -9.68
CA ALA A 25 -13.15 1.21 -10.08
C ALA A 25 -13.13 1.75 -11.52
N LYS A 26 -12.40 2.85 -11.73
CA LYS A 26 -12.19 3.47 -13.04
C LYS A 26 -11.85 2.41 -14.09
N SER A 27 -12.02 2.75 -15.38
CA SER A 27 -11.95 1.84 -16.54
C SER A 27 -11.08 0.59 -16.32
N GLU A 28 -11.57 -0.59 -16.69
CA GLU A 28 -10.85 -1.88 -16.54
C GLU A 28 -9.39 -1.82 -17.05
N LYS A 29 -9.14 -1.04 -18.11
CA LYS A 29 -7.81 -0.74 -18.65
C LYS A 29 -6.85 -0.15 -17.61
N LEU A 30 -7.31 0.83 -16.81
CA LEU A 30 -6.52 1.49 -15.77
C LEU A 30 -6.20 0.54 -14.62
N ASN A 31 -7.18 -0.23 -14.14
CA ASN A 31 -6.95 -1.23 -13.10
C ASN A 31 -5.95 -2.29 -13.55
N LYS A 32 -6.08 -2.78 -14.79
CA LYS A 32 -5.14 -3.74 -15.37
C LYS A 32 -3.73 -3.14 -15.49
N PHE A 33 -3.62 -1.87 -15.87
CA PHE A 33 -2.34 -1.16 -15.90
C PHE A 33 -1.69 -1.08 -14.51
N ILE A 34 -2.43 -0.60 -13.50
CA ILE A 34 -1.95 -0.47 -12.12
C ILE A 34 -1.52 -1.84 -11.60
N TYR A 35 -2.39 -2.84 -11.74
CA TYR A 35 -2.15 -4.21 -11.31
C TYR A 35 -0.83 -4.74 -11.89
N ASN A 36 -0.68 -4.69 -13.22
CA ASN A 36 0.49 -5.25 -13.88
C ASN A 36 1.78 -4.52 -13.47
N LYS A 37 1.73 -3.18 -13.34
CA LYS A 37 2.90 -2.42 -12.92
C LYS A 37 3.33 -2.75 -11.50
N ILE A 38 2.40 -2.84 -10.56
CA ILE A 38 2.72 -3.11 -9.16
C ILE A 38 3.17 -4.54 -8.96
N ALA A 39 2.41 -5.51 -9.49
CA ALA A 39 2.76 -6.93 -9.37
C ALA A 39 4.17 -7.20 -9.92
N ASN A 40 4.47 -6.72 -11.14
CA ASN A 40 5.80 -6.92 -11.74
C ASN A 40 6.93 -6.27 -10.93
N ASN A 41 6.70 -5.09 -10.34
CA ASN A 41 7.71 -4.45 -9.49
C ASN A 41 7.94 -5.22 -8.17
N LEU A 42 6.88 -5.78 -7.59
CA LEU A 42 6.98 -6.62 -6.38
C LEU A 42 7.70 -7.94 -6.68
N PHE A 43 7.38 -8.59 -7.80
CA PHE A 43 8.12 -9.78 -8.25
C PHE A 43 9.58 -9.46 -8.46
N ALA A 44 9.90 -8.41 -9.22
CA ALA A 44 11.28 -8.01 -9.48
C ALA A 44 12.03 -7.63 -8.19
N PHE A 45 11.38 -6.95 -7.24
CA PHE A 45 11.98 -6.66 -5.94
C PHE A 45 12.30 -7.95 -5.19
N ASN A 46 11.32 -8.84 -5.03
CA ASN A 46 11.48 -10.06 -4.26
C ASN A 46 12.53 -10.98 -4.92
N LEU A 47 12.55 -11.10 -6.25
CA LEU A 47 13.58 -11.86 -6.97
C LEU A 47 14.99 -11.31 -6.68
N ARG A 48 15.18 -9.98 -6.73
CA ARG A 48 16.49 -9.34 -6.45
C ARG A 48 16.96 -9.53 -5.02
N HIS A 49 16.03 -9.66 -4.07
CA HIS A 49 16.32 -9.74 -2.64
C HIS A 49 16.07 -11.12 -2.04
N ALA A 50 15.75 -12.13 -2.86
CA ALA A 50 15.40 -13.49 -2.42
C ALA A 50 16.56 -14.19 -1.70
N ASN A 51 17.81 -13.83 -2.02
CA ASN A 51 18.98 -14.34 -1.29
C ASN A 51 20.23 -13.48 -1.53
N LEU A 52 20.72 -12.77 -0.51
CA LEU A 52 22.00 -12.05 -0.56
C LEU A 52 23.19 -13.00 -0.74
N ALA A 53 23.09 -14.25 -0.27
CA ALA A 53 24.18 -15.23 -0.34
C ALA A 53 24.35 -15.83 -1.75
N LEU A 54 23.39 -15.66 -2.65
CA LEU A 54 23.44 -16.16 -4.04
C LEU A 54 23.66 -15.05 -5.10
N ASN A 55 23.71 -13.78 -4.69
CA ASN A 55 24.06 -12.69 -5.60
C ASN A 55 25.55 -12.80 -6.01
N GLY A 56 25.80 -13.39 -7.17
CA GLY A 56 27.16 -13.61 -7.73
C GLY A 56 27.65 -15.05 -7.67
N VAL A 57 26.79 -16.02 -7.33
CA VAL A 57 27.14 -17.45 -7.31
C VAL A 57 27.13 -18.04 -8.72
N VAL A 58 28.05 -18.98 -8.98
CA VAL A 58 28.25 -19.61 -10.28
C VAL A 58 27.04 -20.51 -10.60
N PRO A 59 26.44 -20.45 -11.81
CA PRO A 59 25.19 -21.14 -12.11
C PRO A 59 25.17 -22.64 -11.76
N GLU A 60 26.30 -23.32 -11.89
CA GLU A 60 26.45 -24.75 -11.61
C GLU A 60 26.19 -25.09 -10.12
N GLU A 61 26.55 -24.22 -9.18
CA GLU A 61 26.31 -24.44 -7.74
C GLU A 61 24.82 -24.36 -7.39
N VAL A 62 24.05 -23.60 -8.16
CA VAL A 62 22.59 -23.46 -8.01
C VAL A 62 21.85 -24.61 -8.70
N LEU A 63 22.37 -25.06 -9.85
CA LEU A 63 21.73 -26.06 -10.70
C LEU A 63 22.00 -27.50 -10.24
N ASP A 64 23.21 -27.80 -9.74
CA ASP A 64 23.62 -29.17 -9.39
C ASP A 64 23.53 -29.47 -7.88
N GLY A 65 23.50 -28.45 -7.02
CA GLY A 65 23.52 -28.60 -5.56
C GLY A 65 22.17 -28.95 -4.90
N GLY A 66 21.08 -29.04 -5.68
CA GLY A 66 19.73 -29.23 -5.13
C GLY A 66 19.27 -28.08 -4.23
N SER A 67 19.92 -26.92 -4.32
CA SER A 67 19.49 -25.69 -3.65
C SER A 67 18.17 -25.27 -4.25
N TYR A 68 17.10 -25.67 -3.57
CA TYR A 68 15.69 -25.29 -3.73
C TYR A 68 15.44 -24.17 -4.74
N GLU A 69 14.51 -24.44 -5.66
CA GLU A 69 13.83 -23.54 -6.59
C GLU A 69 13.20 -22.31 -5.89
N PHE A 70 13.98 -21.52 -5.16
CA PHE A 70 13.51 -20.46 -4.27
C PHE A 70 12.84 -19.34 -5.06
N TYR A 71 13.25 -19.15 -6.31
CA TYR A 71 12.64 -18.19 -7.24
C TYR A 71 11.29 -18.67 -7.79
N GLY A 72 11.05 -19.99 -7.85
CA GLY A 72 9.81 -20.57 -8.38
C GLY A 72 8.59 -20.15 -7.56
N PHE A 73 8.75 -20.01 -6.25
CA PHE A 73 7.66 -19.56 -5.36
C PHE A 73 7.41 -18.03 -5.42
N ILE A 74 8.32 -17.23 -5.99
CA ILE A 74 8.16 -15.75 -6.09
C ILE A 74 7.30 -15.36 -7.28
N LEU A 75 7.28 -16.19 -8.33
CA LEU A 75 6.51 -15.95 -9.54
C LEU A 75 5.18 -16.73 -9.50
N PRO A 76 4.10 -16.16 -10.05
CA PRO A 76 2.86 -16.92 -10.22
C PRO A 76 3.05 -18.00 -11.29
N ASP A 77 2.39 -19.15 -11.12
CA ASP A 77 2.27 -20.13 -12.20
C ASP A 77 1.39 -19.58 -13.34
N PHE A 78 1.41 -20.26 -14.47
CA PHE A 78 0.53 -19.93 -15.59
C PHE A 78 -0.94 -19.90 -15.15
N GLY A 79 -1.63 -18.78 -15.41
CA GLY A 79 -3.05 -18.60 -15.05
C GLY A 79 -3.30 -18.09 -13.63
N GLN A 80 -2.25 -18.00 -12.80
CA GLN A 80 -2.33 -17.42 -11.46
C GLN A 80 -2.13 -15.90 -11.46
N LYS A 81 -2.75 -15.23 -10.49
CA LYS A 81 -2.65 -13.77 -10.28
C LYS A 81 -2.39 -13.47 -8.81
N LEU A 82 -1.53 -12.49 -8.54
CA LEU A 82 -1.32 -11.97 -7.18
C LEU A 82 -2.65 -11.40 -6.66
N ILE A 83 -3.05 -11.82 -5.47
CA ILE A 83 -4.23 -11.25 -4.81
C ILE A 83 -3.91 -9.80 -4.43
N MET A 84 -4.63 -8.86 -5.02
CA MET A 84 -4.42 -7.43 -4.86
C MET A 84 -5.73 -6.68 -5.10
N GLU A 85 -6.02 -5.74 -4.21
CA GLU A 85 -7.16 -4.84 -4.27
C GLU A 85 -6.65 -3.43 -4.61
N ILE A 86 -7.40 -2.71 -5.45
CA ILE A 86 -7.05 -1.36 -5.93
C ILE A 86 -8.29 -0.49 -5.76
N ASP A 87 -8.18 0.51 -4.89
CA ASP A 87 -9.25 1.45 -4.57
C ASP A 87 -8.80 2.89 -4.83
N THR A 88 -9.75 3.79 -5.09
CA THR A 88 -9.45 5.23 -5.13
C THR A 88 -9.19 5.76 -3.72
N SER A 89 -8.22 6.68 -3.59
CA SER A 89 -7.94 7.38 -2.34
C SER A 89 -8.62 8.75 -2.31
N GLU A 90 -8.98 9.20 -1.11
CA GLU A 90 -9.43 10.59 -0.87
C GLU A 90 -8.25 11.59 -0.82
N LEU A 91 -7.02 11.09 -0.71
CA LEU A 91 -5.83 11.94 -0.75
C LEU A 91 -5.65 12.55 -2.14
N ILE A 92 -5.34 13.84 -2.17
CA ILE A 92 -5.16 14.59 -3.41
C ILE A 92 -3.67 14.73 -3.69
N TYR A 93 -3.23 14.34 -4.89
CA TYR A 93 -1.85 14.59 -5.32
C TYR A 93 -1.69 16.07 -5.74
N PRO A 94 -0.58 16.75 -5.44
CA PRO A 94 -0.41 18.17 -5.76
C PRO A 94 -0.51 18.51 -7.25
N LEU A 95 -0.09 17.58 -8.10
CA LEU A 95 -0.18 17.72 -9.55
C LEU A 95 -1.54 17.17 -10.02
N SER A 96 -2.42 18.07 -10.45
CA SER A 96 -3.85 17.80 -10.74
C SER A 96 -4.13 16.70 -11.76
N LYS A 97 -3.17 16.34 -12.60
CA LYS A 97 -3.31 15.24 -13.57
C LYS A 97 -3.18 13.84 -12.96
N PHE A 98 -2.77 13.73 -11.69
CA PHE A 98 -2.55 12.44 -11.03
C PHE A 98 -3.69 12.07 -10.07
N GLU A 99 -4.32 10.94 -10.38
CA GLU A 99 -5.20 10.13 -9.52
C GLU A 99 -4.44 9.44 -8.39
N VAL A 100 -4.85 9.52 -7.12
CA VAL A 100 -4.29 8.70 -6.04
C VAL A 100 -5.13 7.45 -5.80
N PHE A 101 -4.46 6.29 -5.75
CA PHE A 101 -5.08 5.00 -5.45
C PHE A 101 -4.42 4.35 -4.24
N LYS A 102 -5.22 3.59 -3.48
CA LYS A 102 -4.77 2.67 -2.45
C LYS A 102 -4.63 1.29 -3.07
N VAL A 103 -3.56 0.59 -2.73
CA VAL A 103 -3.31 -0.76 -3.22
C VAL A 103 -3.03 -1.65 -2.04
N TYR A 104 -3.89 -2.65 -1.85
CA TYR A 104 -3.85 -3.56 -0.72
C TYR A 104 -3.49 -4.97 -1.18
N ILE A 105 -2.52 -5.57 -0.52
CA ILE A 105 -2.03 -6.92 -0.81
C ILE A 105 -2.09 -7.74 0.49
N PRO A 106 -3.08 -8.64 0.64
CA PRO A 106 -3.29 -9.44 1.86
C PRO A 106 -2.29 -10.61 1.96
N GLY A 107 -1.01 -10.27 2.05
CA GLY A 107 0.11 -11.19 1.97
C GLY A 107 0.43 -11.58 0.53
N PHE A 108 1.58 -12.20 0.32
CA PHE A 108 1.98 -12.69 -0.99
C PHE A 108 1.21 -13.98 -1.28
N LYS A 109 0.11 -13.89 -2.04
CA LYS A 109 -0.79 -15.02 -2.35
C LYS A 109 -1.23 -14.96 -3.79
N PHE A 110 -1.41 -16.12 -4.41
CA PHE A 110 -1.82 -16.25 -5.79
C PHE A 110 -3.18 -16.91 -5.90
N LEU A 111 -4.08 -16.33 -6.69
CA LEU A 111 -5.36 -16.91 -7.08
C LEU A 111 -5.21 -17.55 -8.47
N ASP A 112 -5.48 -18.84 -8.57
CA ASP A 112 -5.70 -19.51 -9.85
C ASP A 112 -7.12 -19.18 -10.34
N SER A 113 -7.21 -18.49 -11.47
CA SER A 113 -8.48 -18.06 -12.06
C SER A 113 -9.34 -19.20 -12.61
N VAL A 114 -8.77 -20.38 -12.85
CA VAL A 114 -9.49 -21.55 -13.38
C VAL A 114 -10.00 -22.42 -12.24
N SER A 115 -9.15 -22.74 -11.28
CA SER A 115 -9.51 -23.63 -10.16
C SER A 115 -10.08 -22.90 -8.94
N ASN A 116 -10.02 -21.56 -8.91
CA ASN A 116 -10.34 -20.73 -7.74
C ASN A 116 -9.57 -21.13 -6.46
N THR A 117 -8.38 -21.71 -6.63
CA THR A 117 -7.51 -22.08 -5.50
C THR A 117 -6.57 -20.94 -5.15
N ILE A 118 -6.26 -20.81 -3.86
CA ILE A 118 -5.31 -19.82 -3.34
C ILE A 118 -4.03 -20.52 -2.94
N THR A 119 -2.93 -20.14 -3.56
CA THR A 119 -1.58 -20.62 -3.25
C THR A 119 -0.84 -19.57 -2.43
N THR A 120 -0.18 -19.98 -1.35
CA THR A 120 0.67 -19.11 -0.54
C THR A 120 2.12 -19.58 -0.64
N PRO A 121 3.01 -18.82 -1.30
CA PRO A 121 4.43 -19.08 -1.32
C PRO A 121 5.05 -19.21 0.07
N ILE A 122 5.86 -20.25 0.27
CA ILE A 122 6.61 -20.46 1.51
C ILE A 122 7.84 -19.56 1.48
N GLY A 123 8.16 -18.89 2.59
CA GLY A 123 9.42 -18.15 2.76
C GLY A 123 9.45 -16.70 2.24
N ILE A 124 8.39 -16.25 1.55
CA ILE A 124 8.22 -14.83 1.21
C ILE A 124 7.35 -14.19 2.29
N GLY A 125 7.83 -13.08 2.88
CA GLY A 125 7.19 -12.44 4.02
C GLY A 125 5.67 -12.34 3.88
N LEU A 126 4.95 -13.03 4.76
CA LEU A 126 3.48 -13.11 4.82
C LEU A 126 2.81 -11.76 5.17
N THR A 127 3.58 -10.68 5.26
CA THR A 127 3.09 -9.40 5.75
C THR A 127 2.18 -8.76 4.71
N THR A 128 0.97 -8.44 5.14
CA THR A 128 0.08 -7.53 4.43
C THR A 128 0.82 -6.25 4.03
N LYS A 129 0.63 -5.82 2.79
CA LYS A 129 1.19 -4.56 2.29
C LYS A 129 0.07 -3.62 1.89
N ASP A 130 0.24 -2.36 2.24
CA ASP A 130 -0.69 -1.28 1.92
C ASP A 130 0.14 -0.15 1.31
N PHE A 131 -0.20 0.20 0.07
CA PHE A 131 0.52 1.20 -0.73
C PHE A 131 -0.42 2.30 -1.17
N LEU A 132 0.17 3.46 -1.42
CA LEU A 132 -0.46 4.62 -2.01
C LEU A 132 0.26 4.90 -3.33
N ILE A 133 -0.46 5.00 -4.43
CA ILE A 133 0.12 5.31 -5.73
C ILE A 133 -0.51 6.57 -6.32
N ALA A 134 0.26 7.32 -7.12
CA ALA A 134 -0.29 8.40 -7.95
C ALA A 134 -0.10 8.08 -9.43
N VAL A 135 -1.20 8.12 -10.21
CA VAL A 135 -1.26 7.65 -11.60
C VAL A 135 -1.80 8.74 -12.52
N ASP A 136 -1.13 8.98 -13.65
CA ASP A 136 -1.63 9.89 -14.69
C ASP A 136 -2.81 9.23 -15.41
N VAL A 137 -4.03 9.62 -15.04
CA VAL A 137 -5.27 8.99 -15.56
C VAL A 137 -5.77 9.61 -16.86
N ASN A 138 -5.19 10.75 -17.27
CA ASN A 138 -5.62 11.49 -18.46
C ASN A 138 -4.71 11.23 -19.67
N SER A 139 -3.57 10.54 -19.48
CA SER A 139 -2.65 10.18 -20.54
C SER A 139 -3.11 8.93 -21.31
N GLU A 140 -2.89 8.91 -22.64
CA GLU A 140 -3.03 7.71 -23.46
C GLU A 140 -2.11 6.58 -22.97
N TYR A 141 -0.93 6.97 -22.48
CA TYR A 141 0.08 6.12 -21.86
C TYR A 141 0.16 6.45 -20.36
N PRO A 142 -0.67 5.83 -19.51
CA PRO A 142 -0.66 6.10 -18.09
C PRO A 142 0.70 5.71 -17.49
N HIS A 143 1.13 6.46 -16.48
CA HIS A 143 2.36 6.17 -15.73
C HIS A 143 2.14 6.41 -14.24
N ILE A 144 2.88 5.65 -13.42
CA ILE A 144 2.89 5.81 -11.97
C ILE A 144 3.99 6.80 -11.61
N LYS A 145 3.61 7.93 -11.00
CA LYS A 145 4.52 8.98 -10.55
C LYS A 145 4.98 8.78 -9.11
N PHE A 146 4.13 8.20 -8.28
CA PHE A 146 4.40 7.95 -6.87
C PHE A 146 3.98 6.52 -6.50
N LEU A 147 4.79 5.87 -5.67
CA LEU A 147 4.48 4.63 -4.98
C LEU A 147 5.00 4.77 -3.54
N SER A 148 4.10 4.75 -2.57
CA SER A 148 4.48 4.64 -1.16
C SER A 148 4.87 3.20 -0.85
N GLY A 149 5.73 2.98 0.16
CA GLY A 149 6.10 1.64 0.60
C GLY A 149 7.59 1.47 0.87
N GLN A 150 7.95 0.26 1.30
CA GLN A 150 9.31 -0.12 1.71
C GLN A 150 10.23 -0.44 0.52
N PHE A 151 9.65 -0.83 -0.62
CA PHE A 151 10.41 -1.41 -1.72
C PHE A 151 11.11 -0.36 -2.58
N TYR A 152 10.44 0.75 -2.89
CA TYR A 152 10.99 1.85 -3.70
C TYR A 152 10.34 3.18 -3.31
N PRO A 153 10.86 3.93 -2.32
CA PRO A 153 10.33 5.25 -2.02
C PRO A 153 10.66 6.21 -3.17
N THR A 154 9.65 6.59 -3.95
CA THR A 154 9.82 7.59 -5.01
C THR A 154 10.13 8.95 -4.39
N ARG A 155 11.09 9.69 -5.00
CA ARG A 155 11.32 11.09 -4.69
C ARG A 155 10.16 11.93 -5.19
N VAL A 156 9.44 12.59 -4.28
CA VAL A 156 8.26 13.39 -4.61
C VAL A 156 8.24 14.74 -3.92
N SER A 157 9.23 15.10 -3.10
CA SER A 157 9.21 16.34 -2.32
C SER A 157 9.04 17.59 -3.20
N TYR A 158 9.61 17.57 -4.41
CA TYR A 158 9.49 18.65 -5.39
C TYR A 158 8.04 18.89 -5.86
N ASP A 159 7.23 17.84 -5.99
CA ASP A 159 5.84 17.97 -6.43
C ASP A 159 4.98 18.69 -5.37
N PHE A 160 5.37 18.62 -4.09
CA PHE A 160 4.62 19.17 -2.95
C PHE A 160 5.01 20.60 -2.57
N ASN A 161 5.94 21.25 -3.29
CA ASN A 161 6.40 22.61 -3.01
C ASN A 161 6.77 22.85 -1.53
N ILE A 162 7.49 21.89 -0.93
CA ILE A 162 7.84 21.91 0.49
C ILE A 162 8.67 23.15 0.82
N ASN A 163 8.21 23.93 1.78
CA ASN A 163 8.94 25.06 2.33
C ASN A 163 9.23 24.82 3.81
N LEU A 164 10.50 24.54 4.15
CA LEU A 164 10.91 24.30 5.53
C LEU A 164 10.70 25.52 6.45
N MET A 165 10.51 26.73 5.92
CA MET A 165 10.14 27.92 6.71
C MET A 165 8.64 28.00 7.01
N ASN A 166 7.81 27.25 6.27
CA ASN A 166 6.37 27.14 6.48
C ASN A 166 5.99 25.66 6.76
N PRO A 167 5.97 25.21 8.02
CA PRO A 167 5.71 23.81 8.36
C PRO A 167 4.36 23.27 7.83
N ASN A 168 3.36 24.13 7.64
CA ASN A 168 2.06 23.73 7.10
C ASN A 168 2.16 23.22 5.65
N SER A 169 3.15 23.69 4.88
CA SER A 169 3.42 23.18 3.52
C SER A 169 3.85 21.72 3.49
N CYS A 170 4.26 21.15 4.63
CA CYS A 170 4.76 19.78 4.72
C CYS A 170 3.64 18.77 5.01
N LEU A 171 2.44 19.20 5.42
CA LEU A 171 1.42 18.30 5.98
C LEU A 171 0.93 17.27 4.96
N ASP A 172 0.56 17.72 3.76
CA ASP A 172 0.11 16.80 2.71
C ASP A 172 1.24 15.87 2.28
N TYR A 173 2.45 16.39 2.11
CA TYR A 173 3.62 15.56 1.84
C TYR A 173 3.81 14.46 2.90
N LEU A 174 3.72 14.79 4.19
CA LEU A 174 3.87 13.83 5.28
C LEU A 174 2.76 12.78 5.29
N ARG A 175 1.51 13.13 4.94
CA ARG A 175 0.41 12.14 4.79
C ARG A 175 0.75 11.07 3.75
N PHE A 176 1.39 11.45 2.65
CA PHE A 176 1.84 10.50 1.63
C PHE A 176 3.02 9.65 2.10
N ARG A 177 4.00 10.26 2.77
CA ARG A 177 5.21 9.55 3.23
C ARG A 177 4.95 8.63 4.42
N MET A 178 4.02 8.98 5.31
CA MET A 178 3.68 8.23 6.51
C MET A 178 2.49 7.28 6.32
N TYR A 179 2.02 7.10 5.08
CA TYR A 179 0.86 6.26 4.76
C TYR A 179 1.01 4.83 5.25
N SER A 180 2.22 4.25 5.18
CA SER A 180 2.54 2.90 5.67
C SER A 180 2.29 2.70 7.16
N TYR A 181 2.38 3.76 7.95
CA TYR A 181 2.08 3.77 9.39
C TYR A 181 0.66 4.24 9.70
N LYS A 182 -0.14 4.56 8.67
CA LYS A 182 -1.50 5.12 8.77
C LYS A 182 -1.57 6.26 9.78
N VAL A 183 -0.62 7.20 9.69
CA VAL A 183 -0.57 8.33 10.63
C VAL A 183 -1.66 9.33 10.31
N LYS A 184 -2.51 9.61 11.30
CA LYS A 184 -3.57 10.62 11.24
C LYS A 184 -3.21 11.84 12.08
N ASP A 185 -3.95 12.93 11.84
CA ASP A 185 -3.89 14.18 12.60
C ASP A 185 -2.47 14.74 12.75
N ILE A 186 -1.72 14.71 11.65
CA ILE A 186 -0.36 15.24 11.61
C ILE A 186 -0.42 16.76 11.85
N ILE A 187 0.22 17.21 12.93
CA ILE A 187 0.35 18.61 13.30
C ILE A 187 1.82 18.96 13.53
N PHE A 188 2.18 20.21 13.25
CA PHE A 188 3.51 20.71 13.57
C PHE A 188 3.70 20.82 15.08
N ASP A 189 4.85 20.36 15.58
CA ASP A 189 5.21 20.42 17.00
C ASP A 189 6.24 21.54 17.23
N LYS A 190 7.44 21.39 16.65
CA LYS A 190 8.54 22.33 16.83
C LYS A 190 9.63 22.17 15.78
N ARG A 191 10.54 23.14 15.68
CA ARG A 191 11.79 23.04 14.92
C ARG A 191 12.94 22.70 15.86
N ASN A 192 13.85 21.84 15.42
CA ASN A 192 15.12 21.58 16.11
C ASN A 192 16.31 21.76 15.14
N LYS A 193 17.52 21.39 15.58
CA LYS A 193 18.74 21.50 14.76
C LYS A 193 18.75 20.54 13.55
N GLU A 194 18.03 19.42 13.63
CA GLU A 194 17.97 18.36 12.64
C GLU A 194 16.89 18.62 11.57
N GLY A 195 15.81 19.32 11.93
CA GLY A 195 14.72 19.63 11.02
C GLY A 195 13.42 20.07 11.71
N LEU A 196 12.30 19.66 11.12
CA LEU A 196 10.95 19.95 11.61
C LEU A 196 10.37 18.70 12.28
N LEU A 197 9.86 18.86 13.49
CA LEU A 197 9.16 17.81 14.22
C LEU A 197 7.66 18.01 14.12
N PHE A 198 6.97 16.92 13.86
CA PHE A 198 5.52 16.82 13.79
C PHE A 198 5.04 15.75 14.76
N LYS A 199 3.80 15.89 15.23
CA LYS A 199 3.09 14.88 16.03
C LYS A 199 1.93 14.33 15.22
N GLY A 200 1.55 13.10 15.48
CA GLY A 200 0.35 12.48 14.93
C GLY A 200 0.01 11.20 15.68
N TYR A 201 -0.97 10.44 15.21
CA TYR A 201 -1.33 9.14 15.79
C TYR A 201 -1.18 8.04 14.73
N SER A 202 -0.38 7.01 14.99
CA SER A 202 -0.24 5.86 14.10
C SER A 202 -1.29 4.81 14.43
N GLU A 203 -2.14 4.46 13.46
CA GLU A 203 -3.10 3.37 13.64
C GLU A 203 -2.44 1.98 13.63
N VAL A 204 -1.27 1.86 12.98
CA VAL A 204 -0.49 0.61 12.94
C VAL A 204 0.14 0.34 14.31
N GLU A 205 0.81 1.35 14.89
CA GLU A 205 1.45 1.24 16.20
C GLU A 205 0.49 1.50 17.38
N LYS A 206 -0.75 1.91 17.08
CA LYS A 206 -1.78 2.28 18.06
C LYS A 206 -1.30 3.26 19.14
N SER A 207 -0.45 4.21 18.75
CA SER A 207 0.19 5.14 19.68
C SER A 207 0.43 6.50 19.02
N PRO A 208 0.52 7.59 19.81
CA PRO A 208 0.99 8.86 19.30
C PRO A 208 2.45 8.75 18.87
N VAL A 209 2.78 9.38 17.76
CA VAL A 209 4.11 9.32 17.13
C VAL A 209 4.66 10.72 16.95
N GLN A 210 5.98 10.84 17.06
CA GLN A 210 6.70 12.03 16.65
C GLN A 210 7.45 11.73 15.35
N ILE A 211 7.20 12.53 14.31
CA ILE A 211 7.79 12.42 12.99
C ILE A 211 8.84 13.52 12.84
N LEU A 212 10.04 13.16 12.42
CA LEU A 212 11.07 14.11 12.00
C LEU A 212 11.07 14.20 10.48
N LEU A 213 10.96 15.42 9.97
CA LEU A 213 11.31 15.79 8.60
C LEU A 213 12.72 16.41 8.64
N PRO A 214 13.78 15.68 8.25
CA PRO A 214 15.13 16.19 8.28
C PRO A 214 15.28 17.36 7.32
N LYS A 215 16.05 18.38 7.70
CA LYS A 215 16.34 19.51 6.81
C LYS A 215 17.29 19.13 5.66
N ASP A 216 18.15 18.14 5.89
CA ASP A 216 19.22 17.72 4.97
C ASP A 216 18.75 16.60 4.01
N ASP A 217 17.70 15.86 4.37
CA ASP A 217 17.08 14.83 3.54
C ASP A 217 15.55 14.84 3.72
N ILE A 218 14.90 15.83 3.11
CA ILE A 218 13.44 15.98 3.15
C ILE A 218 12.73 14.77 2.53
N GLU A 219 13.42 14.00 1.69
CA GLU A 219 12.89 12.82 1.01
C GLU A 219 12.85 11.60 1.92
N ARG A 220 13.24 11.68 3.19
CA ARG A 220 13.18 10.55 4.12
C ARG A 220 12.71 10.98 5.51
N PRO A 221 11.45 11.42 5.67
CA PRO A 221 10.89 11.58 7.00
C PRO A 221 10.80 10.21 7.71
N TYR A 222 10.97 10.21 9.04
CA TYR A 222 10.90 9.01 9.85
C TYR A 222 10.31 9.28 11.23
N ILE A 223 9.75 8.24 11.85
CA ILE A 223 9.22 8.30 13.22
C ILE A 223 10.41 8.21 14.18
N VAL A 224 10.61 9.23 15.01
CA VAL A 224 11.71 9.30 15.99
C VAL A 224 11.34 8.73 17.35
N LYS A 225 10.05 8.74 17.72
CA LYS A 225 9.60 8.29 19.03
C LYS A 225 8.12 7.88 18.99
N LEU A 226 7.81 6.79 19.69
CA LEU A 226 6.46 6.48 20.16
C LEU A 226 6.24 7.22 21.48
N LEU A 227 5.28 8.12 21.52
CA LEU A 227 4.93 8.86 22.72
C LEU A 227 4.05 7.94 23.58
N LYS A 228 4.41 7.76 24.85
CA LYS A 228 3.52 7.07 25.80
C LYS A 228 2.27 7.92 25.94
N MET A 229 1.10 7.29 25.95
CA MET A 229 -0.09 7.96 26.42
C MET A 229 0.11 8.21 27.92
N GLU A 230 0.10 9.48 28.33
CA GLU A 230 -0.02 9.81 29.75
C GLU A 230 -1.49 9.56 30.09
N ASP A 231 -1.71 8.58 30.98
CA ASP A 231 -3.02 8.25 31.55
C ASP A 231 -3.56 9.39 32.44
#